data_AF-A0A7S1VHJ5-F1
#
_entry.id   AF-A0A7S1VHJ5-F1
#
_cell.length_a   1.000
_cell.length_b   1.000
_cell.length_c   1.000
_cell.angle_alpha   90.00
_cell.angle_beta   90.00
_cell.angle_gamma   90.00
#
_symmetry.space_group_name_H-M   'P 1'
#
loop_
_entity.id
_entity.type
_entity.pdbx_description
1 polymer ?
#
loop_
_entity_poly.entity_id
_entity_poly.type
_entity_poly.pdbx_seq_one_letter_code
_entity_poly.pdbx_strand_id
1 'polypeptide(L)'
;NDPGAFDVIANDYSQYIQNILTTCGLMFTILCGYTFYFVYQQQESVYYSLYEEVTVAISLLEQISLVCQGRDDMYFNILSCIDRYVREDLTQFAIEPAVLLSARPVDDPLEEIMYATSVGEPSVIYQTVKSLRQARAARLGSLQRKLPPIQMILLYTLATIVLSTFPVLGAGVQTLGGEGILKVQSVYIAFTVAGIFIALGVINELRNPAGKGAYNALTVLSVMVEGLEDELENR
;
A
#
# COMPACT_ATOMS: atom_id res chain seq x y z
N ASN A 1 -15.00 22.29 55.93
CA ASN A 1 -15.15 21.98 54.49
C ASN A 1 -14.87 23.25 53.72
N ASP A 2 -13.59 23.56 53.47
CA ASP A 2 -13.21 24.74 52.71
C ASP A 2 -13.47 24.50 51.23
N PRO A 3 -14.45 25.20 50.61
CA PRO A 3 -14.78 25.04 49.20
C PRO A 3 -13.57 25.33 48.29
N GLY A 4 -12.69 26.25 48.71
CA GLY A 4 -11.50 26.63 47.95
C GLY A 4 -10.45 25.54 47.79
N ALA A 5 -10.33 24.59 48.73
CA ALA A 5 -9.39 23.48 48.59
C ALA A 5 -9.87 22.48 47.53
N PHE A 6 -11.18 22.23 47.45
CA PHE A 6 -11.77 21.37 46.42
C PHE A 6 -11.75 22.02 45.04
N ASP A 7 -11.92 23.34 44.94
CA ASP A 7 -11.81 24.07 43.68
C ASP A 7 -10.37 24.11 43.13
N VAL A 8 -9.36 24.24 44.00
CA VAL A 8 -7.95 24.16 43.60
C VAL A 8 -7.60 22.76 43.11
N ILE A 9 -8.03 21.73 43.84
CA ILE A 9 -7.82 20.32 43.46
C ILE A 9 -8.55 19.99 42.15
N ALA A 10 -9.78 20.46 41.95
CA ALA A 10 -10.53 20.26 40.71
C ALA A 10 -9.90 20.97 39.49
N ASN A 11 -9.34 22.16 39.69
CA ASN A 11 -8.61 22.88 38.64
C ASN A 11 -7.32 22.15 38.23
N ASP A 12 -6.56 21.60 39.20
CA ASP A 12 -5.36 20.80 38.92
C ASP A 12 -5.69 19.52 38.14
N TYR A 13 -6.80 18.83 38.47
CA TYR A 13 -7.24 17.65 37.73
C TYR A 13 -7.67 17.97 36.30
N SER A 14 -8.39 19.09 36.09
CA SER A 14 -8.81 19.52 34.75
C SER A 14 -7.61 19.85 33.86
N GLN A 15 -6.62 20.56 34.41
CA GLN A 15 -5.38 20.87 33.69
C GLN A 15 -4.56 19.62 33.37
N TYR A 16 -4.50 18.65 34.29
CA TYR A 16 -3.82 17.38 34.06
C TYR A 16 -4.47 16.57 32.93
N ILE A 17 -5.80 16.47 32.93
CA ILE A 17 -6.56 15.80 31.87
C ILE A 17 -6.33 16.50 30.52
N GLN A 18 -6.39 17.83 30.48
CA GLN A 18 -6.15 18.59 29.25
C GLN A 18 -4.74 18.33 28.70
N ASN A 19 -3.70 18.35 29.56
CA ASN A 19 -2.33 18.09 29.14
C ASN A 19 -2.14 16.67 28.58
N ILE A 20 -2.76 15.65 29.18
CA ILE A 20 -2.72 14.28 28.65
C ILE A 20 -3.38 14.21 27.27
N LEU A 21 -4.57 14.82 27.12
CA LEU A 21 -5.31 14.78 25.86
C LEU A 21 -4.58 15.53 24.75
N THR A 22 -3.96 16.68 25.06
CA THR A 22 -3.07 17.38 24.13
C THR A 22 -1.89 16.51 23.73
N THR A 23 -1.26 15.81 24.68
CA THR A 23 -0.15 14.90 24.40
C THR A 23 -0.57 13.75 23.48
N CYS A 24 -1.73 13.12 23.75
CA CYS A 24 -2.30 12.09 22.90
C CYS A 24 -2.64 12.59 21.49
N GLY A 25 -3.18 13.82 21.37
CA GLY A 25 -3.48 14.45 20.08
C GLY A 25 -2.23 14.75 19.24
N LEU A 26 -1.14 15.20 19.88
CA LEU A 26 0.15 15.39 19.23
C LEU A 26 0.75 14.06 18.78
N MET A 27 0.75 13.04 19.65
CA MET A 27 1.21 11.70 19.29
C MET A 27 0.40 11.11 18.14
N PHE A 28 -0.92 11.27 18.15
CA PHE A 28 -1.79 10.84 17.05
C PHE A 28 -1.38 11.51 15.73
N THR A 29 -1.23 12.83 15.71
CA THR A 29 -0.87 13.59 14.51
C THR A 29 0.49 13.16 13.94
N ILE A 30 1.49 13.00 14.81
CA ILE A 30 2.83 12.56 14.41
C ILE A 30 2.79 11.14 13.84
N LEU A 31 2.15 10.20 14.56
CA LEU A 31 2.05 8.81 14.13
C LEU A 31 1.25 8.68 12.85
N CYS A 32 0.17 9.44 12.70
CA CYS A 32 -0.65 9.49 11.49
C CYS A 32 0.17 9.98 10.30
N GLY A 33 0.92 11.08 10.45
CA GLY A 33 1.79 11.60 9.41
C GLY A 33 2.88 10.62 8.99
N TYR A 34 3.55 9.98 9.96
CA TYR A 34 4.57 8.96 9.68
C TYR A 34 3.98 7.75 8.96
N THR A 35 2.80 7.28 9.41
CA THR A 35 2.11 6.14 8.79
C THR A 35 1.68 6.48 7.36
N PHE A 36 1.12 7.67 7.14
CA PHE A 36 0.77 8.14 5.80
C PHE A 36 1.98 8.17 4.88
N TYR A 37 3.09 8.78 5.32
CA TYR A 37 4.33 8.87 4.53
C TYR A 37 4.87 7.47 4.18
N PHE A 38 4.93 6.57 5.15
CA PHE A 38 5.43 5.21 4.95
C PHE A 38 4.59 4.44 3.92
N VAL A 39 3.27 4.45 4.08
CA VAL A 39 2.36 3.71 3.20
C VAL A 39 2.34 4.33 1.80
N TYR A 40 2.43 5.67 1.70
CA TYR A 40 2.55 6.36 0.42
C TYR A 40 3.83 5.97 -0.32
N GLN A 41 4.99 5.98 0.35
CA GLN A 41 6.25 5.53 -0.25
C GLN A 41 6.21 4.07 -0.68
N GLN A 42 5.51 3.22 0.08
CA GLN A 42 5.31 1.84 -0.30
C GLN A 42 4.51 1.72 -1.60
N GLN A 43 3.41 2.47 -1.72
CA GLN A 43 2.60 2.53 -2.95
C GLN A 43 3.41 3.02 -4.15
N GLU A 44 4.17 4.09 -3.98
CA GLU A 44 5.07 4.62 -5.01
C GLU A 44 6.09 3.56 -5.48
N SER A 45 6.70 2.82 -4.55
CA SER A 45 7.60 1.71 -4.87
C SER A 45 6.91 0.59 -5.64
N VAL A 46 5.64 0.30 -5.34
CA VAL A 46 4.85 -0.69 -6.10
C VAL A 46 4.66 -0.22 -7.53
N TYR A 47 4.25 1.03 -7.73
CA TYR A 47 4.09 1.60 -9.07
C TYR A 47 5.38 1.53 -9.89
N TYR A 48 6.51 2.00 -9.35
CA TYR A 48 7.78 1.96 -10.08
C TYR A 48 8.20 0.54 -10.45
N SER A 49 8.09 -0.42 -9.52
CA SER A 49 8.44 -1.81 -9.80
C SER A 49 7.54 -2.44 -10.88
N LEU A 50 6.27 -2.02 -10.94
CA LEU A 50 5.29 -2.52 -11.90
C LEU A 50 5.57 -1.99 -13.31
N TYR A 51 5.85 -0.69 -13.43
CA TYR A 51 6.28 -0.10 -14.69
C TYR A 51 7.57 -0.72 -15.22
N GLU A 52 8.56 -0.93 -14.33
CA GLU A 52 9.82 -1.56 -14.68
C GLU A 52 9.59 -2.99 -15.20
N GLU A 53 8.81 -3.79 -14.49
CA GLU A 53 8.51 -5.17 -14.86
C GLU A 53 7.81 -5.29 -16.22
N VAL A 54 6.76 -4.48 -16.45
CA VAL A 54 6.03 -4.47 -17.73
C VAL A 54 6.93 -4.00 -18.87
N THR A 55 7.76 -2.96 -18.66
CA THR A 55 8.68 -2.46 -19.68
C THR A 55 9.70 -3.54 -20.09
N VAL A 56 10.21 -4.30 -19.13
CA VAL A 56 11.13 -5.40 -19.41
C VAL A 56 10.42 -6.57 -20.11
N ALA A 57 9.16 -6.84 -19.76
CA ALA A 57 8.35 -7.86 -20.45
C ALA A 57 8.10 -7.51 -21.93
N ILE A 58 7.78 -6.26 -22.24
CA ILE A 58 7.66 -5.77 -23.63
C ILE A 58 9.01 -5.90 -24.36
N SER A 59 10.10 -5.47 -23.72
CA SER A 59 11.45 -5.59 -24.28
C SER A 59 11.82 -7.05 -24.59
N LEU A 60 11.36 -7.98 -23.73
CA LEU A 60 11.54 -9.41 -23.94
C LEU A 60 10.76 -9.90 -25.17
N LEU A 61 9.49 -9.50 -25.33
CA LEU A 61 8.66 -9.84 -26.50
C LEU A 61 9.28 -9.34 -27.81
N GLU A 62 9.76 -8.10 -27.83
CA GLU A 62 10.47 -7.53 -28.99
C GLU A 62 11.71 -8.37 -29.34
N GLN A 63 12.56 -8.68 -28.35
CA GLN A 63 13.77 -9.46 -28.58
C GLN A 63 13.47 -10.88 -29.06
N ILE A 64 12.43 -11.53 -28.54
CA ILE A 64 12.02 -12.87 -28.96
C ILE A 64 11.58 -12.86 -30.42
N SER A 65 10.80 -11.86 -30.84
CA SER A 65 10.37 -11.75 -32.23
C SER A 65 11.53 -11.57 -33.22
N LEU A 66 12.60 -10.88 -32.79
CA LEU A 66 13.80 -10.68 -33.61
C LEU A 66 14.69 -11.93 -33.66
N VAL A 67 14.92 -12.58 -32.51
CA VAL A 67 15.85 -13.71 -32.41
C VAL A 67 15.24 -15.02 -32.91
N CYS A 68 13.93 -15.20 -32.75
CA CYS A 68 13.22 -16.41 -33.20
C CYS A 68 12.74 -16.29 -34.65
N GLN A 69 13.12 -15.24 -35.38
CA GLN A 69 12.76 -15.07 -36.78
C GLN A 69 13.26 -16.27 -37.60
N GLY A 70 12.32 -17.07 -38.13
CA GLY A 70 12.61 -18.31 -38.87
C GLY A 70 12.72 -19.58 -38.02
N ARG A 71 12.34 -19.54 -36.74
CA ARG A 71 12.23 -20.71 -35.84
C ARG A 71 10.86 -20.71 -35.14
N ASP A 72 9.83 -21.07 -35.90
CA ASP A 72 8.43 -20.95 -35.47
C ASP A 72 8.14 -21.77 -34.20
N ASP A 73 8.62 -23.01 -34.10
CA ASP A 73 8.41 -23.86 -32.93
C ASP A 73 8.96 -23.25 -31.62
N MET A 74 10.12 -22.58 -31.70
CA MET A 74 10.74 -21.94 -30.54
C MET A 74 10.00 -20.65 -30.16
N TYR A 75 9.54 -19.90 -31.16
CA TYR A 75 8.76 -18.68 -30.97
C TYR A 75 7.45 -18.96 -30.22
N PHE A 76 6.66 -19.94 -30.66
CA PHE A 76 5.39 -20.29 -30.02
C PHE A 76 5.56 -20.80 -28.59
N ASN A 77 6.58 -21.63 -28.33
CA ASN A 77 6.85 -22.13 -26.99
C ASN A 77 7.20 -21.00 -26.00
N ILE A 78 8.03 -20.04 -26.44
CA ILE A 78 8.42 -18.91 -25.59
C ILE A 78 7.24 -17.95 -25.38
N LEU A 79 6.44 -17.67 -26.42
CA LEU A 79 5.23 -16.86 -26.28
C LEU A 79 4.25 -17.47 -25.28
N SER A 80 4.04 -18.79 -25.33
CA SER A 80 3.19 -19.48 -24.35
C SER A 80 3.73 -19.36 -22.92
N CYS A 81 5.05 -19.37 -22.73
CA CYS A 81 5.66 -19.14 -21.41
C CYS A 81 5.41 -17.71 -20.92
N ILE A 82 5.50 -16.71 -21.79
CA ILE A 82 5.23 -15.31 -21.43
C ILE A 82 3.75 -15.11 -21.12
N ASP A 83 2.84 -15.68 -21.92
CA ASP A 83 1.41 -15.65 -21.63
C ASP A 83 1.11 -16.27 -20.25
N ARG A 84 1.70 -17.42 -19.95
CA ARG A 84 1.60 -18.05 -18.62
C ARG A 84 2.13 -17.13 -17.52
N TYR A 85 3.27 -16.47 -17.74
CA TYR A 85 3.83 -15.50 -16.78
C TYR A 85 2.89 -14.32 -16.52
N VAL A 86 2.33 -13.73 -17.57
CA VAL A 86 1.42 -12.58 -17.48
C VAL A 86 0.14 -12.98 -16.74
N ARG A 87 -0.49 -14.08 -17.16
CA ARG A 87 -1.77 -14.53 -16.58
C ARG A 87 -1.62 -15.09 -15.18
N GLU A 88 -0.57 -15.87 -14.91
CA GLU A 88 -0.44 -16.63 -13.67
C GLU A 88 0.47 -15.97 -12.62
N ASP A 89 1.34 -15.02 -12.96
CA ASP A 89 2.19 -14.34 -11.97
C ASP A 89 1.91 -12.84 -11.90
N LEU A 90 1.88 -12.14 -13.05
CA LEU A 90 1.74 -10.69 -13.09
C LEU A 90 0.38 -10.21 -12.55
N THR A 91 -0.71 -10.97 -12.77
CA THR A 91 -2.04 -10.62 -12.25
C THR A 91 -2.24 -10.93 -10.76
N GLN A 92 -1.36 -11.69 -10.12
CA GLN A 92 -1.58 -12.24 -8.78
C GLN A 92 -1.23 -11.27 -7.64
N PHE A 93 -1.99 -10.17 -7.52
CA PHE A 93 -1.79 -9.14 -6.49
C PHE A 93 -2.37 -9.50 -5.11
N ALA A 94 -3.26 -10.49 -5.05
CA ALA A 94 -3.96 -10.88 -3.82
C ALA A 94 -3.21 -11.93 -2.99
N ILE A 95 -2.24 -12.64 -3.59
CA ILE A 95 -1.49 -13.71 -2.95
C ILE A 95 -0.27 -13.13 -2.24
N GLU A 96 0.11 -13.72 -1.10
CA GLU A 96 1.29 -13.27 -0.37
C GLU A 96 2.55 -13.44 -1.23
N PRO A 97 3.37 -12.38 -1.41
CA PRO A 97 4.56 -12.44 -2.25
C PRO A 97 5.57 -13.53 -1.87
N ALA A 98 5.61 -13.89 -0.58
CA ALA A 98 6.46 -14.96 -0.08
C ALA A 98 6.08 -16.34 -0.66
N VAL A 99 4.78 -16.57 -0.91
CA VAL A 99 4.30 -17.82 -1.52
C VAL A 99 4.72 -17.87 -2.99
N LEU A 100 4.58 -16.76 -3.72
CA LEU A 100 5.00 -16.66 -5.13
C LEU A 100 6.51 -16.87 -5.30
N LEU A 101 7.32 -16.32 -4.39
CA LEU A 101 8.77 -16.51 -4.42
C LEU A 101 9.20 -17.93 -4.02
N SER A 102 8.37 -18.65 -3.26
CA SER A 102 8.66 -20.02 -2.81
C SER A 102 8.39 -21.10 -3.88
N ALA A 103 7.85 -20.71 -5.04
CA ALA A 103 7.65 -21.61 -6.16
C ALA A 103 8.96 -22.29 -6.59
N ARG A 104 8.87 -23.54 -7.03
CA ARG A 104 10.07 -24.27 -7.46
C ARG A 104 10.57 -23.65 -8.77
N PRO A 105 11.89 -23.64 -9.02
CA PRO A 105 12.45 -23.14 -10.28
C PRO A 105 11.86 -23.82 -11.53
N VAL A 106 11.45 -25.10 -11.42
CA VAL A 106 10.84 -25.87 -12.52
C VAL A 106 9.45 -25.35 -12.88
N ASP A 107 8.74 -24.73 -11.92
CA ASP A 107 7.39 -24.20 -12.12
C ASP A 107 7.43 -22.73 -12.63
N ASP A 108 8.61 -22.12 -12.75
CA ASP A 108 8.79 -20.74 -13.18
C ASP A 108 8.82 -20.64 -14.72
N PRO A 109 7.82 -20.02 -15.38
CA PRO A 109 7.82 -19.85 -16.83
C PRO A 109 9.05 -19.09 -17.34
N LEU A 110 9.64 -18.21 -16.53
CA LEU A 110 10.85 -17.49 -16.92
C LEU A 110 12.09 -18.40 -16.95
N GLU A 111 12.15 -19.43 -16.11
CA GLU A 111 13.22 -20.43 -16.13
C GLU A 111 13.14 -21.30 -17.40
N GLU A 112 11.93 -21.61 -17.85
CA GLU A 112 11.68 -22.36 -19.09
C GLU A 112 12.19 -21.58 -20.32
N ILE A 113 11.95 -20.26 -20.36
CA ILE A 113 12.50 -19.37 -21.41
C ILE A 113 14.03 -19.33 -21.33
N MET A 114 14.60 -19.24 -20.13
CA MET A 114 16.06 -19.29 -19.95
C MET A 114 16.62 -20.60 -20.47
N TYR A 115 16.02 -21.74 -20.13
CA TYR A 115 16.46 -23.05 -20.60
C TYR A 115 16.38 -23.16 -22.13
N ALA A 116 15.26 -22.76 -22.74
CA ALA A 116 15.07 -22.76 -24.19
C ALA A 116 16.09 -21.88 -24.94
N THR A 117 16.58 -20.81 -24.30
CA THR A 117 17.52 -19.84 -24.89
C THR A 117 18.97 -20.00 -24.40
N SER A 118 19.25 -21.00 -23.55
CA SER A 118 20.54 -21.21 -22.87
C SER A 118 21.64 -21.89 -23.70
N VAL A 119 21.39 -22.22 -24.96
CA VAL A 119 22.36 -22.96 -25.78
C VAL A 119 23.42 -22.00 -26.36
N GLY A 120 24.59 -21.91 -25.72
CA GLY A 120 25.76 -21.16 -26.22
C GLY A 120 26.24 -20.02 -25.32
N GLU A 121 26.85 -18.97 -25.92
CA GLU A 121 27.18 -17.72 -25.22
C GLU A 121 25.90 -17.05 -24.69
N PRO A 122 25.97 -16.31 -23.56
CA PRO A 122 24.81 -15.66 -22.97
C PRO A 122 24.16 -14.71 -23.98
N SER A 123 22.99 -15.11 -24.48
CA SER A 123 22.22 -14.35 -25.45
C SER A 123 21.65 -13.08 -24.81
N VAL A 124 21.29 -12.10 -25.63
CA VAL A 124 20.63 -10.87 -25.16
C VAL A 124 19.31 -11.22 -24.43
N ILE A 125 18.61 -12.27 -24.87
CA ILE A 125 17.39 -12.78 -24.21
C ILE A 125 17.69 -13.22 -22.78
N TYR A 126 18.80 -13.92 -22.54
CA TYR A 126 19.18 -14.35 -21.19
C TYR A 126 19.32 -13.15 -20.23
N GLN A 127 19.91 -12.05 -20.70
CA GLN A 127 20.05 -10.83 -19.88
C GLN A 127 18.69 -10.20 -19.59
N THR A 128 17.79 -10.17 -20.58
CA THR A 128 16.45 -9.59 -20.44
C THR A 128 15.54 -10.42 -19.51
N VAL A 129 15.61 -11.76 -19.59
CA VAL A 129 14.87 -12.61 -18.65
C VAL A 129 15.43 -12.47 -17.24
N LYS A 130 16.75 -12.33 -17.08
CA LYS A 130 17.36 -12.04 -15.78
C LYS A 130 16.88 -10.69 -15.22
N SER A 131 16.82 -9.63 -16.03
CA SER A 131 16.27 -8.34 -15.59
C SER A 131 14.79 -8.45 -15.25
N LEU A 132 14.02 -9.26 -15.99
CA LEU A 132 12.60 -9.48 -15.71
C LEU A 132 12.41 -10.14 -14.34
N ARG A 133 13.23 -11.14 -14.01
CA ARG A 133 13.23 -11.78 -12.67
C ARG A 133 13.62 -10.81 -11.56
N GLN A 134 14.56 -9.89 -11.83
CA GLN A 134 14.92 -8.83 -10.88
C GLN A 134 13.76 -7.86 -10.66
N ALA A 135 13.08 -7.43 -11.73
CA ALA A 135 11.92 -6.56 -11.65
C ALA A 135 10.74 -7.24 -10.92
N ARG A 136 10.47 -8.52 -11.22
CA ARG A 136 9.51 -9.37 -10.48
C ARG A 136 9.84 -9.42 -8.99
N ALA A 137 11.09 -9.67 -8.63
CA ALA A 137 11.53 -9.70 -7.23
C ALA A 137 11.35 -8.33 -6.54
N ALA A 138 11.59 -7.23 -7.26
CA ALA A 138 11.33 -5.88 -6.77
C ALA A 138 9.82 -5.63 -6.54
N ARG A 139 8.94 -6.05 -7.46
CA ARG A 139 7.49 -6.01 -7.29
C ARG A 139 7.04 -6.80 -6.06
N LEU A 140 7.48 -8.05 -5.94
CA LEU A 140 7.13 -8.91 -4.81
C LEU A 140 7.63 -8.32 -3.47
N GLY A 141 8.82 -7.71 -3.46
CA GLY A 141 9.39 -7.03 -2.30
C GLY A 141 8.69 -5.70 -1.94
N SER A 142 8.11 -4.99 -2.91
CA SER A 142 7.33 -3.77 -2.69
C SER A 142 5.90 -4.08 -2.20
N LEU A 143 5.31 -5.18 -2.68
CA LEU A 143 4.00 -5.69 -2.26
C LEU A 143 3.99 -6.30 -0.86
N GLN A 144 5.15 -6.69 -0.32
CA GLN A 144 5.22 -7.27 1.02
C GLN A 144 4.75 -6.25 2.08
N ARG A 145 3.81 -6.66 2.94
CA ARG A 145 3.34 -5.83 4.05
C ARG A 145 4.46 -5.61 5.07
N LYS A 146 5.08 -4.43 5.04
CA LYS A 146 6.15 -4.03 5.96
C LYS A 146 5.63 -3.35 7.22
N LEU A 147 4.42 -2.80 7.18
CA LEU A 147 3.83 -2.09 8.32
C LEU A 147 3.23 -3.07 9.35
N PRO A 148 3.69 -3.05 10.63
CA PRO A 148 3.16 -3.93 11.65
C PRO A 148 1.70 -3.58 11.97
N PRO A 149 0.82 -4.59 12.17
CA PRO A 149 -0.59 -4.36 12.49
C PRO A 149 -0.78 -3.61 13.82
N ILE A 150 0.19 -3.73 14.73
CA ILE A 150 0.22 -3.03 16.02
C ILE A 150 0.18 -1.51 15.82
N GLN A 151 0.85 -0.98 14.80
CA GLN A 151 0.85 0.46 14.53
C GLN A 151 -0.54 0.98 14.17
N MET A 152 -1.34 0.20 13.43
CA MET A 152 -2.72 0.57 13.13
C MET A 152 -3.61 0.46 14.36
N ILE A 153 -3.44 -0.57 15.20
CA ILE A 153 -4.16 -0.67 16.47
C ILE A 153 -3.87 0.57 17.33
N LEU A 154 -2.60 0.95 17.46
CA LEU A 154 -2.19 2.14 18.19
C LEU A 154 -2.83 3.41 17.62
N LEU A 155 -2.83 3.58 16.30
CA LEU A 155 -3.45 4.71 15.61
C LEU A 155 -4.97 4.81 15.90
N TYR A 156 -5.69 3.69 15.84
CA TYR A 156 -7.13 3.65 16.15
C TYR A 156 -7.42 3.91 17.63
N THR A 157 -6.59 3.39 18.55
CA THR A 157 -6.75 3.67 19.99
C THR A 157 -6.51 5.14 20.30
N LEU A 158 -5.46 5.76 19.74
CA LEU A 158 -5.19 7.18 19.88
C LEU A 158 -6.30 8.05 19.27
N ALA A 159 -6.80 7.71 18.09
CA ALA A 159 -7.95 8.38 17.49
C ALA A 159 -9.17 8.33 18.41
N THR A 160 -9.45 7.18 19.00
CA THR A 160 -10.57 6.99 19.94
C THR A 160 -10.39 7.85 21.19
N ILE A 161 -9.16 7.90 21.74
CA ILE A 161 -8.84 8.77 22.89
C ILE A 161 -9.05 10.24 22.53
N VAL A 162 -8.54 10.69 21.37
CA VAL A 162 -8.72 12.07 20.90
C VAL A 162 -10.19 12.41 20.72
N LEU A 163 -11.00 11.51 20.17
CA LEU A 163 -12.45 11.71 20.04
C LEU A 163 -13.17 11.73 21.39
N SER A 164 -12.71 10.92 22.36
CA SER A 164 -13.27 10.88 23.72
C SER A 164 -12.97 12.14 24.54
N THR A 165 -12.00 12.96 24.12
CA THR A 165 -11.70 14.28 24.71
C THR A 165 -12.94 15.16 24.81
N PHE A 166 -13.79 15.13 23.80
CA PHE A 166 -14.92 16.04 23.70
C PHE A 166 -16.08 15.72 24.64
N PRO A 167 -16.53 14.46 24.78
CA PRO A 167 -17.45 14.08 25.86
C PRO A 167 -16.90 14.43 27.25
N VAL A 168 -15.61 14.18 27.49
CA VAL A 168 -14.97 14.38 28.81
C VAL A 168 -14.87 15.87 29.16
N LEU A 169 -14.40 16.72 28.24
CA LEU A 169 -14.28 18.16 28.47
C LEU A 169 -15.62 18.89 28.31
N GLY A 170 -16.47 18.48 27.36
CA GLY A 170 -17.77 19.08 27.08
C GLY A 170 -18.78 18.92 28.22
N ALA A 171 -18.75 17.79 28.94
CA ALA A 171 -19.56 17.59 30.15
C ALA A 171 -19.24 18.64 31.24
N GLY A 172 -17.97 19.06 31.37
CA GLY A 172 -17.56 20.10 32.30
C GLY A 172 -17.87 21.54 31.85
N VAL A 173 -17.95 21.78 30.53
CA VAL A 173 -18.25 23.12 29.97
C VAL A 173 -19.74 23.44 30.03
N GLN A 174 -20.63 22.44 29.90
CA GLN A 174 -22.08 22.62 30.04
C GLN A 174 -22.49 23.22 31.39
N THR A 175 -21.79 22.84 32.46
CA THR A 175 -22.09 23.30 33.82
C THR A 175 -21.63 24.73 34.11
N LEU A 176 -20.71 25.28 33.31
CA LEU A 176 -20.05 26.58 33.57
C LEU A 176 -20.34 27.66 32.52
N GLY A 177 -20.64 27.29 31.26
CA GLY A 177 -20.54 28.20 30.11
C GLY A 177 -21.81 28.50 29.31
N GLY A 178 -22.94 27.83 29.61
CA GLY A 178 -24.22 28.02 28.89
C GLY A 178 -24.30 27.42 27.47
N GLU A 179 -25.48 27.46 26.85
CA GLU A 179 -25.78 26.79 25.57
C GLU A 179 -24.98 27.32 24.35
N GLY A 180 -24.54 28.59 24.40
CA GLY A 180 -23.81 29.21 23.28
C GLY A 180 -22.45 28.59 23.01
N ILE A 181 -21.72 28.22 24.07
CA ILE A 181 -20.41 27.58 23.97
C ILE A 181 -20.55 26.16 23.43
N LEU A 182 -21.65 25.47 23.75
CA LEU A 182 -21.92 24.12 23.26
C LEU A 182 -22.08 24.07 21.73
N LYS A 183 -22.78 25.05 21.14
CA LYS A 183 -22.96 25.12 19.68
C LYS A 183 -21.63 25.25 18.97
N VAL A 184 -20.75 26.14 19.44
CA VAL A 184 -19.42 26.30 18.87
C VAL A 184 -18.60 25.02 19.03
N GLN A 185 -18.61 24.40 20.22
CA GLN A 185 -17.89 23.16 20.48
C GLN A 185 -18.36 22.00 19.61
N SER A 186 -19.67 21.89 19.32
CA SER A 186 -20.22 20.86 18.43
C SER A 186 -19.70 20.96 16.99
N VAL A 187 -19.49 22.17 16.48
CA VAL A 187 -18.94 22.39 15.14
C VAL A 187 -17.48 21.97 15.09
N TYR A 188 -16.70 22.30 16.12
CA TYR A 188 -15.31 21.84 16.24
C TYR A 188 -15.21 20.31 16.31
N ILE A 189 -16.10 19.66 17.08
CA ILE A 189 -16.18 18.19 17.13
C ILE A 189 -16.43 17.62 15.75
N ALA A 190 -17.45 18.11 15.05
CA ALA A 190 -17.81 17.61 13.74
C ALA A 190 -16.62 17.71 12.76
N PHE A 191 -15.88 18.82 12.81
CA PHE A 191 -14.69 19.02 11.99
C PHE A 191 -13.56 18.04 12.37
N THR A 192 -13.25 17.88 13.67
CA THR A 192 -12.21 16.96 14.12
C THR A 192 -12.54 15.50 13.80
N VAL A 193 -13.79 15.09 14.01
CA VAL A 193 -14.30 13.78 13.63
C VAL A 193 -14.10 13.55 12.14
N ALA A 194 -14.61 14.47 11.29
CA ALA A 194 -14.45 14.36 9.86
C ALA A 194 -12.97 14.25 9.44
N GLY A 195 -12.10 15.08 10.00
CA GLY A 195 -10.66 15.05 9.71
C GLY A 195 -9.99 13.73 10.08
N ILE A 196 -10.28 13.18 11.26
CA ILE A 196 -9.74 11.89 11.71
C ILE A 196 -10.25 10.75 10.81
N PHE A 197 -11.55 10.73 10.50
CA PHE A 197 -12.12 9.69 9.64
C PHE A 197 -11.54 9.73 8.23
N ILE A 198 -11.37 10.92 7.65
CA ILE A 198 -10.73 11.07 6.33
C ILE A 198 -9.28 10.60 6.38
N ALA A 199 -8.49 11.06 7.36
CA ALA A 199 -7.08 10.68 7.48
C ALA A 199 -6.89 9.16 7.66
N LEU A 200 -7.66 8.56 8.56
CA LEU A 200 -7.65 7.11 8.77
C LEU A 200 -8.18 6.34 7.57
N GLY A 201 -9.19 6.86 6.89
CA GLY A 201 -9.75 6.28 5.67
C GLY A 201 -8.71 6.20 4.56
N VAL A 202 -8.02 7.31 4.29
CA VAL A 202 -6.94 7.39 3.29
C VAL A 202 -5.79 6.45 3.66
N ILE A 203 -5.35 6.40 4.92
CA ILE A 203 -4.31 5.47 5.35
C ILE A 203 -4.75 4.01 5.15
N ASN A 204 -5.99 3.69 5.48
CA ASN A 204 -6.51 2.33 5.33
C ASN A 204 -6.66 1.91 3.86
N GLU A 205 -7.02 2.85 3.00
CA GLU A 205 -7.07 2.65 1.54
C GLU A 205 -5.66 2.43 0.98
N LEU A 206 -4.72 3.32 1.29
CA LEU A 206 -3.32 3.19 0.87
C LEU A 206 -2.67 1.92 1.41
N ARG A 207 -3.09 1.40 2.56
CA ARG A 207 -2.54 0.17 3.16
C ARG A 207 -2.83 -1.08 2.32
N ASN A 208 -3.89 -1.07 1.51
CA ASN A 208 -4.30 -2.24 0.72
C ASN A 208 -4.08 -1.96 -0.78
N PRO A 209 -2.86 -2.17 -1.32
CA PRO A 209 -2.53 -1.95 -2.74
C PRO A 209 -3.28 -2.86 -3.72
N ALA A 210 -4.04 -3.84 -3.23
CA ALA A 210 -4.87 -4.73 -4.04
C ALA A 210 -6.38 -4.44 -3.89
N GLY A 211 -6.78 -3.49 -3.03
CA GLY A 211 -8.19 -3.20 -2.72
C GLY A 211 -8.77 -2.13 -3.65
N LYS A 212 -10.07 -2.23 -3.97
CA LYS A 212 -10.76 -1.22 -4.81
C LYS A 212 -10.71 0.17 -4.15
N GLY A 213 -10.09 1.14 -4.83
CA GLY A 213 -9.88 2.51 -4.35
C GLY A 213 -9.28 3.44 -5.41
N ALA A 214 -9.21 4.73 -5.11
CA ALA A 214 -8.65 5.78 -5.96
C ALA A 214 -7.12 5.70 -6.10
N TYR A 215 -6.43 5.14 -5.10
CA TYR A 215 -4.96 4.99 -5.06
C TYR A 215 -4.49 3.56 -5.32
N ASN A 216 -5.26 2.78 -6.08
CA ASN A 216 -5.04 1.36 -6.24
C ASN A 216 -4.10 1.05 -7.42
N ALA A 217 -3.02 0.31 -7.16
CA ALA A 217 -2.08 -0.15 -8.17
C ALA A 217 -2.70 -1.17 -9.14
N LEU A 218 -3.73 -1.91 -8.69
CA LEU A 218 -4.41 -2.92 -9.51
C LEU A 218 -5.06 -2.36 -10.77
N THR A 219 -5.63 -1.15 -10.71
CA THR A 219 -6.28 -0.54 -11.88
C THR A 219 -5.26 -0.17 -12.95
N VAL A 220 -4.07 0.28 -12.53
CA VAL A 220 -2.98 0.60 -13.46
C VAL A 220 -2.39 -0.69 -14.03
N LEU A 221 -2.22 -1.71 -13.20
CA LEU A 221 -1.82 -3.03 -13.65
C LEU A 221 -2.78 -3.60 -14.69
N SER A 222 -4.10 -3.54 -14.46
CA SER A 222 -5.06 -4.15 -15.39
C SER A 222 -4.96 -3.54 -16.78
N VAL A 223 -4.74 -2.22 -16.87
CA VAL A 223 -4.52 -1.53 -18.15
C VAL A 223 -3.20 -1.95 -18.79
N MET A 224 -2.14 -2.15 -18.01
CA MET A 224 -0.85 -2.61 -18.53
C MET A 224 -0.87 -4.08 -18.98
N VAL A 225 -1.56 -4.93 -18.22
CA VAL A 225 -1.74 -6.35 -18.56
C VAL A 225 -2.59 -6.48 -19.81
N GLU A 226 -3.69 -5.73 -19.92
CA GLU A 226 -4.53 -5.68 -21.13
C GLU A 226 -3.70 -5.27 -22.35
N GLY A 227 -2.87 -4.23 -22.24
CA GLY A 227 -1.96 -3.85 -23.32
C GLY A 227 -0.92 -4.91 -23.69
N LEU A 228 -0.44 -5.69 -22.72
CA LEU A 228 0.52 -6.77 -22.94
C LEU A 228 -0.16 -8.03 -23.54
N GLU A 229 -1.38 -8.32 -23.13
CA GLU A 229 -2.22 -9.38 -23.69
C GLU A 229 -2.59 -9.04 -25.15
N ASP A 230 -2.98 -7.80 -25.44
CA ASP A 230 -3.21 -7.32 -26.81
C ASP A 230 -1.94 -7.46 -27.67
N GLU A 231 -0.76 -7.16 -27.12
CA GLU A 231 0.50 -7.32 -27.86
C GLU A 231 0.83 -8.80 -28.11
N LEU A 232 0.52 -9.69 -27.16
CA LEU A 232 0.67 -11.14 -27.29
C LEU A 232 -0.29 -11.73 -28.33
N GLU A 233 -1.54 -11.28 -28.38
CA GLU A 233 -2.56 -11.78 -29.33
C GLU A 233 -2.30 -11.32 -30.78
N ASN A 234 -1.68 -10.15 -30.97
CA ASN A 234 -1.37 -9.60 -32.28
C ASN A 234 -0.08 -10.17 -32.92
N ARG A 235 0.64 -11.08 -32.24
CA ARG A 235 1.98 -11.58 -32.59
C ARG A 235 2.02 -13.06 -32.97
#